data_AF-A0A514WIH2-F1
#
_entry.id   AF-A0A514WIH2-F1
#
_cell.length_a   1.000
_cell.length_b   1.000
_cell.length_c   1.000
_cell.angle_alpha   90.00
_cell.angle_beta   90.00
_cell.angle_gamma   90.00
#
_symmetry.space_group_name_H-M   'P 1'
#
loop_
_entity.id
_entity.type
_entity.pdbx_description
1 polymer ?
#
loop_
_entity_poly.entity_id
_entity_poly.type
_entity_poly.pdbx_seq_one_letter_code
_entity_poly.pdbx_strand_id
1 'polypeptide(L)'
;MKVLKAILLTGLAVVAMPALADNPPKPDRNAPNAVRCKQLTETGSLVVKKRICKTNAEWRAIREQQSQDADDLITRNRAGMNPNG
;
A
#
# COMPACT_ATOMS: atom_id res chain seq x y z
N MET A 1 -33.55 53.28 38.04
CA MET A 1 -33.52 53.20 36.57
C MET A 1 -32.12 52.79 36.13
N LYS A 2 -32.01 52.07 35.01
CA LYS A 2 -30.78 51.51 34.39
C LYS A 2 -30.47 50.04 34.74
N VAL A 3 -31.50 49.20 34.71
CA VAL A 3 -31.38 47.84 34.16
C VAL A 3 -31.17 47.98 32.64
N LEU A 4 -29.94 48.28 32.21
CA LEU A 4 -29.61 48.41 30.78
C LEU A 4 -28.15 48.01 30.53
N LYS A 5 -27.81 46.77 30.84
CA LYS A 5 -26.63 46.09 30.27
C LYS A 5 -26.99 44.64 29.94
N ALA A 6 -28.12 44.47 29.24
CA ALA A 6 -28.35 43.31 28.40
C ALA A 6 -28.07 43.79 26.99
N ILE A 7 -26.93 43.39 26.40
CA ILE A 7 -26.69 43.42 24.95
C ILE A 7 -25.42 42.59 24.67
N LEU A 8 -25.66 41.46 24.00
CA LEU A 8 -24.81 40.82 23.00
C LEU A 8 -23.46 40.25 23.47
N LEU A 9 -23.49 39.01 23.97
CA LEU A 9 -22.39 38.05 23.85
C LEU A 9 -22.97 36.70 23.39
N THR A 10 -23.72 36.75 22.30
CA THR A 10 -24.26 35.56 21.62
C THR A 10 -23.83 35.62 20.17
N GLY A 11 -23.02 34.65 19.77
CA GLY A 11 -22.78 34.35 18.36
C GLY A 11 -21.33 34.52 17.93
N LEU A 12 -20.52 33.47 18.13
CA LEU A 12 -19.71 32.92 17.04
C LEU A 12 -19.28 31.48 17.41
N ALA A 13 -20.26 30.57 17.50
CA ALA A 13 -19.94 29.15 17.36
C ALA A 13 -19.72 28.90 15.86
N VAL A 14 -18.46 29.05 15.41
CA VAL A 14 -18.04 28.60 14.10
C VAL A 14 -18.14 27.08 14.10
N VAL A 15 -19.24 26.56 13.56
CA VAL A 15 -19.42 25.13 13.33
C VAL A 15 -18.38 24.74 12.28
N ALA A 16 -17.28 24.14 12.71
CA ALA A 16 -16.28 23.57 11.80
C ALA A 16 -16.97 22.45 11.01
N MET A 17 -17.35 22.75 9.77
CA MET A 17 -17.81 21.73 8.83
C MET A 17 -16.65 20.77 8.57
N PRO A 18 -16.80 19.45 8.74
CA PRO A 18 -15.78 18.54 8.29
C PRO A 18 -15.74 18.64 6.76
N ALA A 19 -14.56 18.90 6.21
CA ALA A 19 -14.34 18.90 4.77
C ALA A 19 -14.88 17.59 4.19
N LEU A 20 -15.81 17.69 3.24
CA LEU A 20 -16.26 16.58 2.43
C LEU A 20 -15.03 15.98 1.75
N ALA A 21 -14.71 14.74 2.11
CA ALA A 21 -13.66 13.97 1.46
C ALA A 21 -14.09 13.70 0.01
N ASP A 22 -13.64 14.58 -0.90
CA ASP A 22 -13.69 14.35 -2.34
C ASP A 22 -12.76 13.19 -2.64
N ASN A 23 -13.31 11.97 -2.63
CA ASN A 23 -12.55 10.77 -2.92
C ASN A 23 -12.35 10.75 -4.44
N PRO A 24 -11.13 10.96 -4.96
CA PRO A 24 -10.89 10.83 -6.39
C PRO A 24 -11.38 9.45 -6.85
N PRO A 25 -11.91 9.34 -8.07
CA PRO A 25 -12.46 8.09 -8.57
C PRO A 25 -11.45 6.96 -8.35
N LYS A 26 -11.91 5.90 -7.68
CA LYS A 26 -11.03 4.76 -7.33
C LYS A 26 -10.34 4.29 -8.61
N PRO A 27 -9.00 4.27 -8.64
CA PRO A 27 -8.28 3.86 -9.83
C PRO A 27 -8.67 2.44 -10.20
N ASP A 28 -8.86 2.18 -11.49
CA ASP A 28 -9.22 0.86 -11.99
C ASP A 28 -8.23 -0.17 -11.43
N ARG A 29 -8.78 -1.29 -10.96
CA ARG A 29 -8.04 -2.29 -10.21
C ARG A 29 -6.90 -2.90 -11.02
N ASN A 30 -7.07 -2.97 -12.33
CA ASN A 30 -6.11 -3.55 -13.28
C ASN A 30 -5.15 -2.52 -13.88
N ALA A 31 -5.34 -1.23 -13.58
CA ALA A 31 -4.44 -0.20 -14.07
C ALA A 31 -3.01 -0.45 -13.57
N PRO A 32 -1.98 -0.28 -14.42
CA PRO A 32 -0.59 -0.59 -14.07
C PRO A 32 -0.06 0.26 -12.90
N ASN A 33 -0.59 1.47 -12.75
CA ASN A 33 -0.28 2.42 -11.68
C ASN A 33 -1.12 2.23 -10.40
N ALA A 34 -2.08 1.31 -10.38
CA ALA A 34 -2.86 1.06 -9.17
C ALA A 34 -1.98 0.39 -8.10
N VAL A 35 -1.97 0.98 -6.89
CA VAL A 35 -1.17 0.50 -5.76
C VAL A 35 -1.88 -0.65 -5.05
N ARG A 36 -1.13 -1.73 -4.78
CA ARG A 36 -1.55 -2.90 -4.02
C ARG A 36 -0.62 -3.13 -2.84
N CYS A 37 -1.21 -3.14 -1.66
CA CYS A 37 -0.54 -3.54 -0.43
C CYS A 37 -0.71 -5.04 -0.20
N LYS A 38 0.39 -5.74 0.02
CA LYS A 38 0.41 -7.15 0.41
C LYS A 38 1.10 -7.28 1.76
N GLN A 39 0.64 -8.24 2.57
CA GLN A 39 1.37 -8.65 3.77
C GLN A 39 2.25 -9.83 3.40
N LEU A 40 3.54 -9.69 3.64
CA LEU A 40 4.53 -10.75 3.48
C LEU A 40 4.91 -11.26 4.86
N THR A 41 4.84 -12.57 5.04
CA THR A 41 5.38 -13.28 6.20
C THR A 41 6.85 -13.56 5.94
N GLU A 42 7.71 -13.21 6.89
CA GLU A 42 9.15 -13.52 6.78
C GLU A 42 9.39 -15.01 7.05
N THR A 43 10.14 -15.69 6.19
CA THR A 43 10.49 -17.10 6.37
C THR A 43 11.28 -17.27 7.67
N GLY A 44 10.84 -18.19 8.54
CA GLY A 44 11.45 -18.41 9.85
C GLY A 44 10.89 -17.56 11.00
N SER A 45 9.90 -16.69 10.76
CA SER A 45 9.19 -15.96 11.81
C SER A 45 7.68 -16.03 11.64
N LEU A 46 6.98 -16.59 12.63
CA LEU A 46 5.50 -16.65 12.64
C LEU A 46 4.85 -15.32 13.03
N VAL A 47 5.62 -14.44 13.68
CA VAL A 47 5.11 -13.19 14.28
C VAL A 47 5.41 -11.99 13.38
N VAL A 48 6.54 -11.98 12.67
CA VAL A 48 6.93 -10.85 11.85
C VAL A 48 6.16 -10.87 10.52
N LYS A 49 5.31 -9.85 10.35
CA LYS A 49 4.57 -9.60 9.11
C LYS A 49 4.91 -8.20 8.61
N LYS A 50 5.47 -8.10 7.40
CA LYS A 50 5.75 -6.81 6.75
C LYS A 50 4.65 -6.48 5.77
N ARG A 51 4.14 -5.25 5.82
CA ARG A 51 3.19 -4.73 4.83
C ARG A 51 3.96 -3.94 3.78
N ILE A 52 3.89 -4.39 2.53
CA ILE A 52 4.56 -3.75 1.40
C ILE A 52 3.52 -3.29 0.39
N CYS A 53 3.54 -2.00 0.06
CA CYS A 53 2.67 -1.40 -0.94
C CYS A 53 3.50 -1.06 -2.18
N LYS A 54 3.07 -1.58 -3.33
CA LYS A 54 3.71 -1.34 -4.63
C LYS A 54 2.63 -1.25 -5.71
N THR A 55 2.95 -0.63 -6.83
CA THR A 55 2.09 -0.59 -8.01
C THR A 55 1.94 -1.97 -8.65
N ASN A 56 0.87 -2.17 -9.42
CA ASN A 56 0.66 -3.39 -10.19
C ASN A 56 1.81 -3.67 -11.16
N ALA A 57 2.39 -2.63 -11.76
CA ALA A 57 3.56 -2.73 -12.63
C ALA A 57 4.79 -3.28 -11.89
N GLU A 58 5.10 -2.72 -10.72
CA GLU A 58 6.21 -3.22 -9.88
C GLU A 58 5.97 -4.66 -9.43
N TRP A 59 4.74 -5.00 -9.05
CA TRP A 59 4.41 -6.37 -8.67
C TRP A 59 4.56 -7.36 -9.83
N ARG A 60 4.34 -6.93 -11.07
CA ARG A 60 4.62 -7.75 -12.26
C ARG A 60 6.11 -7.92 -12.46
N ALA A 61 6.89 -6.84 -12.38
CA ALA A 61 8.34 -6.88 -12.52
C ALA A 61 8.99 -7.81 -11.49
N ILE A 62 8.55 -7.75 -10.22
CA ILE A 62 9.04 -8.65 -9.17
C ILE A 62 8.72 -10.11 -9.50
N ARG A 63 7.51 -10.41 -9.99
CA ARG A 63 7.14 -11.80 -10.35
C ARG A 63 7.99 -12.34 -11.49
N GLU A 64 8.23 -11.51 -12.49
CA GLU A 64 9.08 -11.87 -13.63
C GLU A 64 10.51 -12.15 -13.19
N GLN A 65 11.09 -11.25 -12.38
CA GLN A 65 12.44 -11.43 -11.85
C GLN A 65 12.56 -12.73 -11.04
N GLN A 66 11.61 -12.99 -10.15
CA GLN A 66 11.63 -14.21 -9.32
C GLN A 66 11.50 -15.49 -10.15
N SER A 67 10.77 -15.47 -11.27
CA SER A 67 10.71 -16.60 -12.20
C SER A 67 12.08 -16.88 -12.81
N GLN A 68 12.74 -15.84 -13.32
CA GLN A 68 14.05 -15.96 -13.95
C GLN A 68 15.12 -16.41 -12.95
N ASP A 69 15.10 -15.86 -11.73
CA ASP A 69 16.02 -16.25 -10.65
C ASP A 69 15.85 -17.74 -10.28
N ALA A 70 14.60 -18.22 -10.24
CA ALA A 70 14.30 -19.62 -9.96
C ALA A 70 14.79 -20.55 -11.08
N ASP A 71 14.58 -20.16 -12.33
CA ASP A 71 15.04 -20.92 -13.49
C ASP A 71 16.57 -20.97 -13.58
N ASP A 72 17.26 -19.86 -13.28
CA ASP A 72 18.73 -19.80 -13.22
C ASP A 72 19.27 -20.72 -12.11
N LEU A 73 18.68 -20.67 -10.92
CA LEU A 73 19.06 -21.55 -9.81
C LEU A 73 18.92 -23.03 -10.20
N ILE A 74 17.82 -23.41 -10.84
CA ILE A 74 17.60 -24.78 -11.30
C ILE A 74 18.63 -25.18 -12.37
N THR A 75 18.88 -24.29 -13.33
CA THR A 75 19.80 -24.53 -14.45
C THR A 75 21.22 -24.75 -13.95
N ARG A 76 21.71 -23.89 -13.05
CA ARG A 76 23.04 -24.03 -12.44
C ARG A 76 23.19 -25.32 -11.65
N ASN A 77 22.18 -25.68 -10.86
CA ASN A 77 22.19 -26.93 -10.09
C ASN A 77 22.25 -28.16 -11.02
N ARG A 78 21.50 -28.14 -12.13
CA ARG A 78 21.50 -29.25 -13.10
C ARG A 78 22.81 -29.36 -13.88
N ALA A 79 23.43 -28.24 -14.25
CA ALA A 79 24.70 -28.25 -14.97
C ALA A 79 25.84 -28.89 -14.16
N GLY A 80 25.84 -28.75 -12.83
CA GLY A 80 26.79 -29.41 -11.93
C GLY A 80 26.48 -30.89 -11.64
N MET A 81 25.32 -31.41 -12.05
CA MET A 81 24.85 -32.77 -11.78
C MET A 81 24.97 -33.71 -12.98
N ASN A 82 25.74 -33.36 -14.02
CA ASN A 82 26.12 -34.30 -15.06
C ASN A 82 27.51 -34.90 -14.77
N PRO A 83 27.61 -36.09 -14.14
CA PRO A 83 28.90 -36.74 -13.89
C PRO A 83 29.55 -37.36 -15.14
N ASN A 84 28.93 -37.27 -16.32
CA ASN A 84 29.43 -37.86 -17.58
C ASN A 84 29.57 -36.81 -18.71
N GLY A 85 29.73 -35.53 -18.37
CA GLY A 85 30.15 -34.48 -19.30
C GLY A 85 31.67 -34.37 -19.34
#